data_AF-A0A6A6VQK5-F1
#
_entry.id   AF-A0A6A6VQK5-F1
#
_cell.length_a   1.000
_cell.length_b   1.000
_cell.length_c   1.000
_cell.angle_alpha   90.00
_cell.angle_beta   90.00
_cell.angle_gamma   90.00
#
_symmetry.space_group_name_H-M   'P 1'
#
loop_
_entity.id
_entity.type
_entity.pdbx_description
1 polymer ?
#
loop_
_entity_poly.entity_id
_entity_poly.type
_entity_poly.pdbx_seq_one_letter_code
_entity_poly.pdbx_strand_id
1 'polypeptide(L)' 'MAAAWPQVMVWPTALREHATHLSKHLRDILLNIERSQDQPVPSDQVKNIIMGTLGLVLKMQNNPDVST' A
#
# COMPACT_ATOMS: atom_id res chain seq x y z
N MET A 1 -23.68 4.82 -6.75
CA MET A 1 -22.62 4.06 -7.45
C MET A 1 -21.51 3.85 -6.44
N ALA A 2 -21.23 2.61 -6.03
CA ALA A 2 -20.15 2.32 -5.09
C ALA A 2 -18.80 2.67 -5.77
N ALA A 3 -17.93 3.39 -5.09
CA ALA A 3 -16.57 3.61 -5.59
C ALA A 3 -15.92 2.24 -5.75
N ALA A 4 -15.48 1.90 -6.96
CA ALA A 4 -14.78 0.65 -7.21
C ALA A 4 -13.40 0.77 -6.56
N TRP A 5 -13.30 0.30 -5.31
CA TRP A 5 -12.05 0.27 -4.56
C TRP A 5 -10.95 -0.43 -5.35
N PRO A 6 -9.69 0.03 -5.26
CA PRO A 6 -8.59 -0.59 -5.98
C PRO A 6 -8.42 -2.05 -5.55
N GLN A 7 -8.23 -2.92 -6.55
CA GLN A 7 -8.14 -4.37 -6.42
C GLN A 7 -7.00 -4.79 -5.47
N VAL A 8 -7.13 -5.99 -4.89
CA VAL A 8 -6.11 -6.62 -4.05
C VAL A 8 -4.78 -6.70 -4.82
N MET A 9 -3.74 -6.07 -4.28
CA MET A 9 -2.45 -5.95 -4.95
C MET A 9 -1.53 -7.13 -4.59
N VAL A 10 -0.91 -7.74 -5.61
CA VAL A 10 0.15 -8.73 -5.41
C VAL A 10 1.46 -7.97 -5.14
N TRP A 11 2.02 -8.17 -3.94
CA TRP A 11 3.20 -7.44 -3.48
C TRP A 11 4.48 -7.92 -4.17
N PRO A 12 5.27 -7.02 -4.79
CA PRO A 12 6.53 -7.40 -5.45
C PRO A 12 7.65 -7.71 -4.45
N THR A 13 8.61 -8.55 -4.88
CA THR A 13 9.73 -9.01 -4.04
C THR A 13 10.86 -7.98 -3.94
N ALA A 14 11.12 -7.20 -4.99
CA ALA A 14 12.16 -6.17 -4.98
C ALA A 14 11.77 -4.94 -4.13
N LEU A 15 12.69 -4.42 -3.30
CA LEU A 15 12.43 -3.30 -2.38
C LEU A 15 11.96 -2.03 -3.10
N ARG A 16 12.67 -1.63 -4.17
CA ARG A 16 12.36 -0.41 -4.94
C ARG A 16 10.97 -0.49 -5.58
N GLU A 17 10.68 -1.61 -6.24
CA GLU A 17 9.37 -1.84 -6.84
C GLU A 17 8.26 -1.89 -5.79
N HIS A 18 8.54 -2.49 -4.63
CA HIS A 18 7.61 -2.53 -3.50
C HIS A 18 7.31 -1.13 -2.96
N ALA A 19 8.31 -0.26 -2.80
CA ALA A 19 8.10 1.12 -2.37
C ALA A 19 7.29 1.92 -3.39
N THR A 20 7.57 1.77 -4.69
CA THR A 20 6.84 2.45 -5.77
C THR A 20 5.39 1.96 -5.85
N HIS A 21 5.17 0.65 -5.77
CA HIS A 21 3.84 0.03 -5.81
C HIS A 21 3.01 0.40 -4.57
N LEU A 22 3.61 0.35 -3.37
CA LEU A 22 2.97 0.76 -2.13
C LEU A 22 2.59 2.25 -2.17
N SER A 23 3.50 3.12 -2.61
CA SER A 23 3.25 4.57 -2.70
C SER A 23 2.11 4.88 -3.68
N LYS A 24 2.07 4.21 -4.83
CA LYS A 24 0.98 4.37 -5.81
C LYS A 24 -0.35 3.89 -5.25
N HIS A 25 -0.36 2.72 -4.60
CA HIS A 25 -1.57 2.14 -4.03
C HIS A 25 -2.13 2.99 -2.89
N LEU A 26 -1.27 3.44 -1.97
CA LEU A 26 -1.65 4.34 -0.88
C LEU A 26 -2.26 5.64 -1.40
N ARG A 27 -1.67 6.22 -2.45
CA ARG A 27 -2.16 7.47 -3.05
C ARG A 27 -3.53 7.29 -3.71
N ASP A 28 -3.75 6.15 -4.38
CA ASP A 28 -5.05 5.81 -4.99
C ASP A 28 -6.14 5.65 -3.90
N ILE A 29 -5.82 4.92 -2.83
CA ILE A 29 -6.71 4.76 -1.67
C ILE A 29 -7.00 6.10 -1.00
N LEU A 30 -6.00 6.97 -0.84
CA LEU A 30 -6.17 8.29 -0.22
C LEU A 30 -7.11 9.18 -1.06
N LEU A 31 -6.91 9.22 -2.39
CA LEU A 31 -7.81 9.91 -3.31
C LEU A 31 -9.22 9.31 -3.28
N ASN A 32 -9.33 7.99 -3.16
CA ASN A 32 -10.62 7.33 -3.09
C ASN A 32 -11.34 7.64 -1.76
N ILE A 33 -10.62 7.70 -0.63
CA ILE A 33 -11.17 8.12 0.66
C ILE A 33 -11.62 9.59 0.61
N GLU A 34 -10.78 10.49 0.09
CA GLU A 34 -11.13 11.91 -0.08
C GLU A 34 -12.38 12.09 -0.95
N ARG A 35 -12.49 11.29 -2.03
CA ARG A 35 -13.64 11.33 -2.93
C ARG A 35 -14.89 10.69 -2.33
N SER A 36 -14.73 9.73 -1.42
CA SER A 36 -15.84 8.91 -0.93
C SER A 36 -16.54 9.49 0.30
N GLN A 37 -16.14 10.67 0.79
CA GLN A 37 -16.81 11.45 1.86
C GLN A 37 -17.62 10.57 2.85
N ASP A 38 -16.91 9.88 3.75
CA ASP A 38 -17.48 8.98 4.78
C ASP A 38 -17.81 7.53 4.36
N GLN A 39 -17.48 7.09 3.14
CA GLN A 39 -17.66 5.67 2.78
C GLN A 39 -16.67 4.77 3.56
N PRO A 40 -17.14 3.70 4.21
CA PRO A 40 -16.29 2.81 4.99
C PRO A 40 -15.24 2.14 4.09
N VAL A 41 -13.98 2.18 4.52
CA VAL A 41 -12.85 1.53 3.83
C VAL A 41 -12.97 0.01 4.04
N PRO A 42 -12.86 -0.81 2.97
CA PRO A 42 -12.89 -2.26 3.11
C PRO A 42 -11.75 -2.78 3.99
N SER A 43 -12.07 -3.65 4.94
CA SER A 43 -11.10 -4.25 5.88
C SER A 43 -9.98 -5.03 5.18
N ASP A 44 -10.29 -5.74 4.09
CA ASP A 44 -9.28 -6.42 3.25
C ASP A 44 -8.25 -5.47 2.66
N GLN A 45 -8.66 -4.24 2.34
CA GLN A 45 -7.77 -3.25 1.75
C GLN A 45 -6.85 -2.65 2.81
N VAL A 46 -7.39 -2.34 4.00
CA VAL A 46 -6.58 -1.93 5.16
C VAL A 46 -5.56 -3.02 5.52
N LYS A 47 -5.98 -4.28 5.52
CA LYS A 47 -5.10 -5.43 5.78
C LYS A 47 -3.95 -5.52 4.77
N ASN A 48 -4.23 -5.33 3.47
CA ASN A 48 -3.20 -5.31 2.43
C ASN A 48 -2.21 -4.17 2.62
N ILE A 49 -2.69 -2.95 2.90
CA ILE A 49 -1.84 -1.79 3.18
C ILE A 49 -0.89 -2.08 4.34
N ILE A 50 -1.43 -2.64 5.44
CA ILE A 50 -0.64 -3.00 6.61
C ILE A 50 0.41 -4.06 6.25
N MET A 51 0.04 -5.12 5.52
CA MET A 51 0.98 -6.15 5.08
C MET A 51 2.08 -5.61 4.17
N GLY A 52 1.73 -4.76 3.19
CA GLY A 52 2.71 -4.14 2.30
C GLY A 52 3.65 -3.19 3.05
N THR A 53 3.11 -2.39 3.96
CA THR A 53 3.91 -1.47 4.79
C THR A 53 4.86 -2.23 5.72
N LEU A 54 4.37 -3.27 6.41
CA LEU A 54 5.20 -4.15 7.23
C LEU A 54 6.28 -4.85 6.39
N GLY A 55 5.91 -5.38 5.21
CA GLY A 55 6.85 -6.01 4.28
C GLY A 55 7.96 -5.06 3.81
N LEU A 56 7.62 -3.79 3.53
CA LEU A 56 8.60 -2.78 3.17
C LEU A 56 9.53 -2.44 4.33
N VAL A 57 8.98 -2.23 5.53
CA VAL A 57 9.75 -1.93 6.75
C VAL A 57 10.71 -3.08 7.09
N LEU A 58 10.24 -4.32 7.05
CA LEU A 58 11.09 -5.51 7.24
C LEU A 58 12.20 -5.59 6.19
N LYS A 59 11.91 -5.28 4.93
CA LYS A 59 12.95 -5.25 3.88
C LYS A 59 13.94 -4.11 4.09
N MET A 60 13.52 -2.93 4.56
CA MET A 60 14.44 -1.84 4.90
C MET A 60 15.33 -2.20 6.09
N GLN A 61 14.78 -2.84 7.13
CA GLN A 61 15.54 -3.30 8.28
C GLN A 61 16.54 -4.42 7.94
N ASN A 62 16.19 -5.31 7.00
CA ASN A 62 17.06 -6.40 6.54
C ASN A 62 18.05 -6.01 5.43
N ASN A 63 17.99 -4.79 4.89
CA ASN A 63 18.96 -4.29 3.92
C ASN A 63 19.86 -3.24 4.58
N PRO A 64 21.04 -3.63 5.10
CA PRO A 64 22.01 -2.68 5.68
C PRO A 64 22.67 -1.77 4.61
N ASP A 65 22.36 -1.94 3.33
CA ASP A 65 22.93 -1.17 2.21
C ASP A 65 22.27 0.21 1.98
N VAL A 66 21.44 0.71 2.92
CA VAL A 66 21.02 2.12 2.99
C VAL A 66 21.91 2.86 4.01
N SER A 67 23.21 2.59 3.94
CA SER A 67 24.25 3.30 4.68
C SER A 67 25.52 3.30 3.85
N THR A 68 25.50 4.03 2.73
CA THR A 68 26.68 4.67 2.11
C THR A 68 26.20 5.82 1.22
#